data_AF-A0A954PPL2-F1
#
_entry.id   AF-A0A954PPL2-F1
#
_cell.length_a   1.000
_cell.length_b   1.000
_cell.length_c   1.000
_cell.angle_alpha   90.00
_cell.angle_beta   90.00
_cell.angle_gamma   90.00
#
_symmetry.space_group_name_H-M   'P 1'
#
loop_
_entity.id
_entity.type
_entity.pdbx_description
1 polymer ?
#
loop_
_entity_poly.entity_id
_entity_poly.type
_entity_poly.pdbx_seq_one_letter_code
_entity_poly.pdbx_strand_id
1 'polypeptide(L)' 'PLLMPLHVISELSRTLALAVRLFGNIMSGHLVVGLLVALAGFLVPIPIMALDLLIGLLQAYIFTILSVVYIGAALSAGKE' A
#
# COMPACT_ATOMS: atom_id res chain seq x y z
N PRO A 1 20.63 14.36 -18.40
CA PRO A 1 21.04 12.98 -18.76
C PRO A 1 21.42 12.04 -17.59
N LEU A 2 21.58 12.52 -16.34
CA LEU A 2 21.78 11.65 -15.15
C LEU A 2 20.55 11.57 -14.21
N LEU A 3 19.50 12.35 -14.48
CA LEU A 3 18.31 12.49 -13.62
C LEU A 3 17.15 11.55 -14.01
N MET A 4 17.19 10.92 -15.19
CA MET A 4 16.18 9.94 -15.64
C MET A 4 16.12 8.68 -14.75
N PRO A 5 17.23 7.99 -14.46
CA PRO A 5 17.18 6.77 -13.64
C PRO A 5 16.88 7.06 -12.16
N LEU A 6 17.31 8.23 -11.64
CA LEU A 6 17.00 8.63 -10.25
C LEU A 6 15.52 8.96 -10.04
N HIS A 7 14.81 9.51 -11.04
CA HIS A 7 13.36 9.74 -10.95
C HIS A 7 12.60 8.42 -10.87
N VAL A 8 12.98 7.44 -11.69
CA VAL A 8 12.42 6.08 -11.69
C VAL A 8 12.66 5.39 -10.34
N ILE A 9 13.88 5.44 -9.81
CA ILE A 9 14.21 4.83 -8.50
C ILE A 9 13.48 5.56 -7.34
N SER A 10 13.32 6.89 -7.42
CA SER A 10 12.56 7.69 -6.45
C SER A 10 11.06 7.37 -6.46
N GLU A 11 10.46 7.21 -7.64
CA GLU A 11 9.05 6.84 -7.80
C GLU A 11 8.79 5.39 -7.36
N LEU A 12 9.76 4.49 -7.58
CA LEU A 12 9.75 3.12 -7.07
C LEU A 12 9.86 3.09 -5.55
N SER A 13 10.69 3.95 -4.95
CA SER A 13 10.78 4.11 -3.50
C SER A 13 9.45 4.59 -2.91
N ARG A 14 8.74 5.53 -3.57
CA ARG A 14 7.39 5.96 -3.19
C ARG A 14 6.38 4.81 -3.27
N THR A 15 6.45 4.02 -4.34
CA THR A 15 5.59 2.84 -4.57
C THR A 15 5.85 1.77 -3.50
N LEU A 16 7.10 1.50 -3.17
CA LEU A 16 7.53 0.59 -2.11
C LEU A 16 7.06 1.07 -0.72
N ALA A 17 7.17 2.38 -0.43
CA ALA A 17 6.70 2.96 0.82
C ALA A 17 5.18 2.82 1.00
N LEU A 18 4.41 2.94 -0.10
CA LEU A 18 2.96 2.69 -0.09
C LEU A 18 2.62 1.20 0.07
N ALA A 19 3.44 0.28 -0.46
CA ALA A 19 3.28 -1.17 -0.25
C ALA A 19 3.56 -1.58 1.20
N VAL A 20 4.63 -1.05 1.81
CA VAL A 20 4.93 -1.23 3.24
C VAL A 20 3.82 -0.66 4.11
N ARG A 21 3.19 0.45 3.70
CA ARG A 21 2.04 1.03 4.40
C ARG A 21 0.79 0.14 4.34
N LEU A 22 0.50 -0.45 3.18
CA LEU A 22 -0.60 -1.43 3.03
C LEU A 22 -0.34 -2.68 3.87
N PHE A 23 0.89 -3.20 3.85
CA PHE A 23 1.33 -4.32 4.69
C PHE A 23 1.18 -3.98 6.18
N GLY A 24 1.55 -2.77 6.58
CA GLY A 24 1.36 -2.23 7.92
C GLY A 24 -0.12 -2.19 8.33
N ASN A 25 -1.02 -1.75 7.46
CA ASN A 25 -2.47 -1.73 7.76
C ASN A 25 -3.04 -3.13 7.97
N ILE A 26 -2.73 -4.09 7.09
CA ILE A 26 -3.23 -5.48 7.22
C ILE A 26 -2.64 -6.20 8.44
N MET A 27 -1.34 -6.01 8.73
CA MET A 27 -0.72 -6.55 9.95
C MET A 27 -1.24 -5.87 11.22
N SER A 28 -1.45 -4.55 11.18
CA SER A 28 -2.05 -3.79 12.28
C SER A 28 -3.46 -4.29 12.58
N GLY A 29 -4.28 -4.56 11.57
CA GLY A 29 -5.62 -5.14 11.75
C GLY A 29 -5.60 -6.45 12.55
N HIS A 30 -4.68 -7.36 12.24
CA HIS A 30 -4.56 -8.63 12.97
C HIS A 30 -4.07 -8.44 14.42
N LEU A 31 -3.12 -7.54 14.65
CA LEU A 31 -2.60 -7.24 15.99
C LEU A 31 -3.64 -6.49 16.86
N VAL A 32 -4.37 -5.54 16.26
CA VAL A 32 -5.43 -4.76 16.90
C VAL A 32 -6.62 -5.64 17.26
N VAL A 33 -7.01 -6.59 16.40
CA VAL A 33 -8.06 -7.58 16.74
C VAL A 33 -7.64 -8.45 17.91
N GLY A 34 -6.40 -8.96 17.91
CA GLY A 34 -5.89 -9.77 19.02
C GLY A 34 -5.90 -9.00 20.34
N LEU A 35 -5.49 -7.72 20.32
CA LEU A 35 -5.45 -6.86 21.50
C LEU A 35 -6.85 -6.44 21.97
N LEU A 36 -7.76 -6.08 21.06
CA LEU A 36 -9.10 -5.62 21.42
C LEU A 36 -10.02 -6.77 21.87
N VAL A 37 -9.87 -7.97 21.32
CA VAL A 37 -10.56 -9.17 21.82
C VAL A 37 -10.15 -9.48 23.26
N ALA A 38 -8.88 -9.23 23.62
CA ALA A 38 -8.39 -9.41 24.98
C ALA A 38 -8.87 -8.34 25.98
N LEU A 39 -9.20 -7.12 25.53
CA LEU A 39 -9.49 -5.97 26.41
C LEU A 39 -10.95 -5.49 26.43
N ALA A 40 -11.68 -5.49 25.31
CA ALA A 40 -12.91 -4.71 25.15
C ALA A 40 -14.14 -5.49 24.64
N GLY A 41 -13.99 -6.78 24.31
CA GLY A 41 -15.09 -7.60 23.78
C GLY A 41 -15.39 -7.39 22.28
N PHE A 42 -16.12 -8.33 21.68
CA PHE A 42 -16.19 -8.54 20.22
C PHE A 42 -16.88 -7.44 19.40
N LEU A 43 -17.65 -6.53 20.01
CA LEU A 43 -18.57 -5.65 19.28
C LEU A 43 -17.96 -4.31 18.81
N VAL A 44 -16.98 -3.78 19.55
CA VAL A 44 -16.29 -2.50 19.24
C VAL A 44 -15.29 -2.59 18.06
N PRO A 45 -14.55 -3.69 17.85
CA PRO A 45 -13.53 -3.78 16.79
C PRO A 45 -14.07 -3.81 15.36
N ILE A 46 -15.32 -4.29 15.18
CA ILE A 46 -15.90 -4.61 13.87
C ILE A 46 -16.01 -3.39 12.94
N PRO A 47 -16.63 -2.26 13.34
CA PRO A 47 -16.74 -1.09 12.47
C PRO A 47 -15.38 -0.42 12.18
N ILE A 48 -14.45 -0.45 13.14
CA ILE A 48 -13.10 0.13 12.96
C ILE A 48 -12.29 -0.69 11.95
N MET A 49 -12.37 -2.02 12.00
CA MET A 49 -11.75 -2.89 10.99
C MET A 49 -12.33 -2.67 9.59
N ALA A 50 -13.64 -2.46 9.48
CA ALA A 50 -14.28 -2.23 8.19
C ALA A 50 -13.76 -0.95 7.51
N LEU A 51 -13.55 0.12 8.30
CA LEU A 51 -12.97 1.36 7.81
C LEU A 51 -11.48 1.22 7.47
N ASP A 52 -10.71 0.50 8.29
CA ASP A 52 -9.29 0.24 8.02
C ASP A 52 -9.08 -0.58 6.73
N LEU A 53 -9.92 -1.60 6.53
CA LEU A 53 -9.93 -2.42 5.32
C LEU A 53 -10.30 -1.60 4.07
N LEU A 54 -11.25 -0.66 4.18
CA LEU A 54 -11.63 0.22 3.08
C LEU A 54 -10.46 1.13 2.66
N ILE A 55 -9.74 1.69 3.63
CA ILE A 55 -8.56 2.53 3.39
C ILE A 55 -7.42 1.69 2.80
N GLY A 56 -7.22 0.46 3.30
CA GLY A 56 -6.28 -0.51 2.73
C GLY A 56 -6.62 -0.89 1.28
N LEU A 57 -7.90 -1.06 0.95
CA LEU A 57 -8.32 -1.37 -0.42
C LEU A 57 -7.98 -0.21 -1.38
N LEU A 58 -8.22 1.05 -0.97
CA LEU A 58 -7.84 2.22 -1.75
C LEU A 58 -6.32 2.33 -1.94
N GLN A 59 -5.56 2.05 -0.89
CA GLN A 59 -4.10 2.03 -0.90
C GLN A 59 -3.55 0.98 -1.90
N ALA A 60 -4.15 -0.22 -1.94
CA ALA A 60 -3.82 -1.27 -2.91
C ALA A 60 -4.18 -0.88 -4.35
N TYR A 61 -5.36 -0.28 -4.55
CA TYR A 61 -5.83 0.16 -5.86
C TYR A 61 -4.90 1.20 -6.50
N ILE A 62 -4.54 2.24 -5.75
CA ILE A 62 -3.63 3.29 -6.23
C ILE A 62 -2.25 2.72 -6.57
N PHE A 63 -1.76 1.76 -5.78
CA PHE A 63 -0.49 1.08 -6.02
C PHE A 63 -0.50 0.28 -7.33
N THR A 64 -1.53 -0.52 -7.58
CA THR A 64 -1.62 -1.32 -8.81
C THR A 64 -1.65 -0.44 -10.06
N ILE A 65 -2.36 0.69 -10.02
CA ILE A 65 -2.39 1.66 -11.12
C ILE A 65 -1.01 2.26 -11.39
N LEU A 66 -0.30 2.70 -10.35
CA LEU A 66 1.07 3.23 -10.48
C LEU A 66 2.04 2.18 -11.03
N SER A 67 1.91 0.92 -10.59
CA SER A 67 2.76 -0.18 -11.05
C SER A 67 2.54 -0.50 -12.54
N VAL A 68 1.29 -0.51 -13.00
CA VAL A 68 0.95 -0.70 -14.42
C VAL A 68 1.46 0.46 -15.27
N VAL A 69 1.28 1.70 -14.82
CA VAL A 69 1.82 2.89 -15.50
C VAL A 69 3.35 2.83 -15.58
N TYR A 70 4.01 2.37 -14.52
CA TYR A 70 5.46 2.21 -14.50
C TYR A 70 5.94 1.14 -15.48
N ILE A 71 5.30 -0.03 -15.51
CA ILE A 71 5.64 -1.09 -16.48
C ILE A 71 5.44 -0.57 -17.92
N GLY A 72 4.36 0.18 -18.18
CA GLY A 72 4.16 0.86 -19.46
C GLY A 72 5.27 1.85 -19.81
N ALA A 73 5.67 2.69 -18.86
CA ALA A 73 6.77 3.65 -19.04
C ALA A 73 8.13 2.95 -19.28
N ALA A 74 8.43 1.87 -18.54
CA ALA A 74 9.65 1.08 -18.71
C ALA A 74 9.70 0.36 -20.07
N LEU A 75 8.56 -0.14 -20.55
CA LEU A 75 8.44 -0.72 -21.89
C LEU A 75 8.65 0.32 -23.00
N SER A 76 8.18 1.56 -22.78
CA SER A 76 8.41 2.67 -23.72
C SER A 76 9.87 3.16 -23.73
N ALA A 77 10.56 3.11 -22.58
CA ALA A 77 11.97 3.50 -22.46
C ALA A 77 12.95 2.46 -23.03
N GLY A 78 12.55 1.19 -23.17
CA GLY A 78 13.36 0.13 -23.78
C GLY A 78 13.39 0.15 -25.32
N LYS A 79 12.82 1.18 -25.96
CA LYS A 79 12.67 1.25 -27.42
C LYS A 79 13.46 2.39 -28.08
N GLU A 80 14.42 3.00 -27.38
CA GLU A 80 15.41 3.94 -27.93
C GLU A 80 16.84 3.57 -27.53
#